data_AF-A0A078BIF1-F1
#
_entry.id   AF-A0A078BIF1-F1
#
_cell.length_a   1.000
_cell.length_b   1.000
_cell.length_c   1.000
_cell.angle_alpha   90.00
_cell.angle_beta   90.00
_cell.angle_gamma   90.00
#
_symmetry.space_group_name_H-M   'P 1'
#
loop_
_entity.id
_entity.type
_entity.pdbx_description
1 polymer ?
#
loop_
_entity_poly.entity_id
_entity_poly.type
_entity_poly.pdbx_seq_one_letter_code
_entity_poly.pdbx_strand_id
1 'polypeptide(L)'
;MRVLLLYAHPVETSFHAALHARMVQALRAAGHEVDDFDLYAEDFNPVLSREERLNYRDTTRNTAAVASYVQRLQRAEALVLCFPTWCFGLPAILKGFFDRVLVPGVAFDITNPAKVRPGLTHLRHIAAISPPSSPTAAPGGWPGPWAILRAKSSPAIYARCAGAACASATTRAIT
;
A
#
# COMPACT_ATOMS: atom_id res chain seq x y z
N MET A 1 8.42 -2.79 16.72
CA MET A 1 7.05 -2.66 16.19
C MET A 1 6.81 -3.72 15.13
N ARG A 2 5.56 -4.12 14.94
CA ARG A 2 5.13 -4.96 13.82
C ARG A 2 4.90 -4.12 12.56
N VAL A 3 5.66 -4.38 11.50
CA VAL A 3 5.58 -3.67 10.23
C VAL A 3 5.01 -4.61 9.19
N LEU A 4 3.85 -4.25 8.61
CA LEU A 4 3.34 -4.91 7.42
C LEU A 4 3.97 -4.25 6.19
N LEU A 5 4.91 -4.94 5.56
CA LEU A 5 5.55 -4.49 4.33
C LEU A 5 4.87 -5.15 3.13
N LEU A 6 4.05 -4.37 2.43
CA LEU A 6 3.26 -4.82 1.31
C LEU A 6 3.96 -4.50 -0.01
N TYR A 7 4.29 -5.53 -0.77
CA TYR A 7 5.04 -5.48 -2.02
C TYR A 7 4.16 -5.91 -3.20
N ALA A 8 4.25 -5.16 -4.30
CA ALA A 8 3.39 -5.36 -5.46
C ALA A 8 4.17 -5.22 -6.77
N HIS A 9 5.03 -6.19 -7.09
CA HIS A 9 5.68 -6.27 -8.40
C HIS A 9 5.86 -7.75 -8.84
N PRO A 10 5.50 -8.11 -10.10
CA PRO A 10 5.51 -9.51 -10.53
C PRO A 10 6.88 -10.04 -10.97
N VAL A 11 7.87 -9.16 -11.15
CA VAL A 11 9.22 -9.52 -11.64
C VAL A 11 10.24 -9.43 -10.51
N GLU A 12 10.87 -10.56 -10.20
CA GLU A 12 11.82 -10.77 -9.10
C GLU A 12 13.19 -10.14 -9.35
N THR A 13 13.52 -9.89 -10.62
CA THR A 13 14.77 -9.20 -11.04
C THR A 13 14.60 -7.69 -11.19
N SER A 14 13.42 -7.15 -10.84
CA SER A 14 13.13 -5.73 -10.99
C SER A 14 13.87 -4.85 -9.98
N PHE A 15 13.96 -3.55 -10.30
CA PHE A 15 14.42 -2.55 -9.35
C PHE A 15 13.59 -2.54 -8.05
N HIS A 16 12.27 -2.75 -8.16
CA HIS A 16 11.39 -2.81 -6.99
C HIS A 16 11.66 -4.05 -6.13
N ALA A 17 12.02 -5.19 -6.73
CA ALA A 17 12.44 -6.38 -5.98
C ALA A 17 13.73 -6.12 -5.18
N ALA A 18 14.72 -5.48 -5.80
CA ALA A 18 15.94 -5.10 -5.10
C ALA A 18 15.65 -4.10 -3.96
N LEU A 19 14.77 -3.11 -4.20
CA LEU A 19 14.37 -2.13 -3.20
C LEU A 19 13.62 -2.77 -2.02
N HIS A 20 12.65 -3.63 -2.31
CA HIS A 20 11.90 -4.40 -1.31
C HIS A 20 12.85 -5.23 -0.43
N ALA A 21 13.77 -5.99 -1.03
CA ALA A 21 14.75 -6.77 -0.28
C ALA A 21 15.61 -5.89 0.65
N ARG A 22 16.00 -4.69 0.20
CA ARG A 22 16.71 -3.72 1.06
C ARG A 22 15.85 -3.19 2.19
N MET A 23 14.56 -2.93 1.95
CA MET A 23 13.63 -2.47 2.97
C MET A 23 13.40 -3.51 4.06
N VAL A 24 13.19 -4.79 3.68
CA VAL A 24 13.10 -5.91 4.63
C VAL A 24 14.34 -5.97 5.52
N GLN A 25 15.52 -5.92 4.91
CA GLN A 25 16.80 -5.96 5.64
C GLN A 25 16.94 -4.77 6.59
N ALA A 26 16.65 -3.55 6.14
CA ALA A 26 16.80 -2.35 6.95
C ALA A 26 15.82 -2.31 8.13
N LEU A 27 14.55 -2.68 7.91
CA LEU A 27 13.53 -2.72 8.96
C LEU A 27 13.87 -3.78 10.03
N ARG A 28 14.32 -4.97 9.60
CA ARG A 28 14.77 -6.01 10.53
C ARG A 28 16.01 -5.58 11.31
N ALA A 29 16.99 -4.94 10.64
CA ALA A 29 18.19 -4.43 11.29
C ALA A 29 17.90 -3.33 12.32
N ALA A 30 16.84 -2.56 12.12
CA ALA A 30 16.34 -1.58 13.09
C ALA A 30 15.52 -2.20 14.25
N GLY A 31 15.39 -3.53 14.32
CA GLY A 31 14.70 -4.23 15.40
C GLY A 31 13.18 -4.31 15.24
N HIS A 32 12.64 -4.04 14.05
CA HIS A 32 11.22 -4.24 13.77
C HIS A 32 10.92 -5.69 13.39
N GLU A 33 9.74 -6.18 13.76
CA GLU A 33 9.19 -7.43 13.25
C GLU A 33 8.53 -7.14 11.91
N VAL A 34 9.07 -7.72 10.83
CA VAL A 34 8.59 -7.46 9.47
C VAL A 34 7.73 -8.62 9.00
N ASP A 35 6.44 -8.34 8.85
CA ASP A 35 5.49 -9.16 8.10
C ASP A 35 5.64 -8.81 6.61
N ASP A 36 6.39 -9.66 5.90
CA ASP A 36 6.70 -9.47 4.49
C ASP A 36 5.56 -10.02 3.62
N PHE A 37 4.84 -9.12 2.96
CA PHE A 37 3.63 -9.43 2.20
C PHE A 37 3.81 -9.13 0.71
N ASP A 38 4.23 -10.13 -0.04
CA ASP A 38 4.28 -10.08 -1.50
C ASP A 38 2.93 -10.50 -2.09
N LEU A 39 2.20 -9.54 -2.67
CA LEU A 39 0.89 -9.80 -3.26
C LEU A 39 0.95 -10.76 -4.45
N TYR A 40 2.02 -10.75 -5.23
CA TYR A 40 2.15 -11.63 -6.39
C TYR A 40 2.60 -13.02 -5.96
N ALA A 41 3.57 -13.13 -5.06
CA ALA A 41 4.02 -14.44 -4.56
C ALA A 41 2.95 -15.17 -3.74
N GLU A 42 2.02 -14.43 -3.11
CA GLU A 42 0.88 -15.00 -2.38
C GLU A 42 -0.38 -15.18 -3.26
N ASP A 43 -0.28 -15.01 -4.59
CA ASP A 43 -1.39 -15.16 -5.55
C ASP A 43 -2.66 -14.39 -5.13
N PHE A 44 -2.48 -13.17 -4.59
CA PHE A 44 -3.60 -12.37 -4.11
C PHE A 44 -4.56 -12.04 -5.26
N ASN A 45 -5.80 -12.52 -5.17
CA ASN A 45 -6.84 -12.18 -6.14
C ASN A 45 -7.31 -10.72 -5.91
N PRO A 46 -7.14 -9.80 -6.87
CA PRO A 46 -7.54 -8.42 -6.65
C PRO A 46 -8.99 -8.11 -7.01
N VAL A 47 -9.71 -9.07 -7.57
CA VAL A 47 -11.08 -8.86 -8.06
C VAL A 47 -12.05 -8.87 -6.90
N LEU A 48 -12.70 -7.74 -6.66
CA LEU A 48 -13.84 -7.65 -5.74
C LEU A 48 -15.03 -8.39 -6.35
N SER A 49 -15.44 -9.50 -5.73
CA SER A 49 -16.58 -10.29 -6.21
C SER A 49 -17.92 -9.62 -5.93
N ARG A 50 -18.96 -10.09 -6.64
CA ARG A 50 -20.35 -9.66 -6.39
C ARG A 50 -20.77 -9.96 -4.95
N GLU A 51 -20.40 -11.12 -4.41
CA GLU A 51 -20.76 -11.52 -3.05
C GLU A 51 -20.12 -10.61 -2.00
N GLU A 52 -18.82 -10.33 -2.11
CA GLU A 52 -18.14 -9.38 -1.23
C GLU A 52 -18.77 -7.99 -1.31
N ARG A 53 -19.14 -7.53 -2.52
CA ARG A 53 -19.78 -6.24 -2.70
C ARG A 53 -21.18 -6.18 -2.05
N LEU A 54 -21.97 -7.23 -2.16
CA LEU A 54 -23.28 -7.33 -1.52
C LEU A 54 -23.16 -7.33 0.00
N ASN A 55 -22.15 -8.04 0.52
CA ASN A 55 -21.92 -8.16 1.96
C ASN A 55 -21.13 -6.98 2.54
N TYR A 56 -20.69 -6.00 1.75
CA TYR A 56 -19.76 -4.93 2.15
C TYR A 56 -20.09 -4.22 3.47
N ARG A 57 -21.38 -4.03 3.78
CA ARG A 57 -21.85 -3.36 5.01
C ARG A 57 -22.02 -4.30 6.21
N ASP A 58 -22.06 -5.61 5.98
CA ASP A 58 -22.17 -6.61 7.04
C ASP A 58 -20.77 -6.94 7.57
N THR A 59 -20.40 -6.31 8.68
CA THR A 59 -19.07 -6.46 9.31
C THR A 59 -18.79 -7.86 9.84
N THR A 60 -19.80 -8.73 9.90
CA THR A 60 -19.63 -10.14 10.29
C THR A 60 -19.24 -11.03 9.11
N ARG A 61 -19.44 -10.57 7.87
CA ARG A 61 -19.25 -11.37 6.65
C ARG A 61 -18.32 -10.73 5.62
N ASN A 62 -18.18 -9.41 5.61
CA ASN A 62 -17.45 -8.66 4.58
C ASN A 62 -15.94 -8.95 4.53
N THR A 63 -15.39 -9.61 5.54
CA THR A 63 -13.97 -10.00 5.61
C THR A 63 -13.74 -11.49 5.35
N ALA A 64 -14.79 -12.31 5.18
CA ALA A 64 -14.65 -13.77 5.14
C ALA A 64 -13.67 -14.26 4.08
N ALA A 65 -13.70 -13.66 2.88
CA ALA A 65 -12.82 -14.01 1.76
C ALA A 65 -11.37 -13.51 1.90
N VAL A 66 -11.09 -12.61 2.84
CA VAL A 66 -9.79 -11.93 3.03
C VAL A 66 -9.35 -11.89 4.50
N ALA A 67 -9.89 -12.78 5.33
CA ALA A 67 -9.75 -12.72 6.78
C ALA A 67 -8.28 -12.80 7.23
N SER A 68 -7.47 -13.62 6.57
CA SER A 68 -6.03 -13.72 6.82
C SER A 68 -5.31 -12.39 6.61
N TYR A 69 -5.61 -11.69 5.50
CA TYR A 69 -5.02 -10.40 5.18
C TYR A 69 -5.47 -9.28 6.13
N VAL A 70 -6.75 -9.31 6.54
CA VAL A 70 -7.29 -8.40 7.57
C VAL A 70 -6.55 -8.59 8.90
N GLN A 71 -6.32 -9.83 9.32
CA GLN A 71 -5.59 -10.12 10.56
C GLN A 71 -4.15 -9.60 10.53
N ARG A 72 -3.45 -9.71 9.39
CA ARG A 72 -2.11 -9.14 9.21
C ARG A 72 -2.13 -7.62 9.38
N LEU A 73 -3.08 -6.94 8.73
CA LEU A 73 -3.25 -5.48 8.84
C LEU A 73 -3.62 -5.04 10.27
N GLN A 74 -4.45 -5.80 10.98
CA GLN A 74 -4.83 -5.49 12.37
C GLN A 74 -3.69 -5.71 13.37
N ARG A 75 -2.74 -6.60 13.08
CA ARG A 75 -1.55 -6.82 13.91
C ARG A 75 -0.44 -5.81 13.65
N ALA A 76 -0.48 -5.13 12.52
CA ALA A 76 0.54 -4.16 12.13
C ALA A 76 0.42 -2.87 12.97
N GLU A 77 1.56 -2.33 13.38
CA GLU A 77 1.68 -0.98 13.96
C GLU A 77 2.20 0.03 12.93
N ALA A 78 2.75 -0.45 11.82
CA ALA A 78 3.13 0.36 10.67
C ALA A 78 2.79 -0.37 9.36
N LEU A 79 2.33 0.39 8.36
CA LEU A 79 2.05 -0.10 7.01
C LEU A 79 3.04 0.53 6.04
N VAL A 80 3.82 -0.30 5.34
CA VAL A 80 4.80 0.14 4.35
C VAL A 80 4.44 -0.45 3.00
N LEU A 81 4.38 0.38 1.96
CA LEU A 81 4.03 -0.05 0.61
C LEU A 81 5.25 0.09 -0.30
N CYS A 82 5.58 -0.96 -1.05
CA CYS A 82 6.62 -0.97 -2.08
C CYS A 82 6.00 -1.40 -3.43
N PHE A 83 5.85 -0.46 -4.35
CA PHE A 83 5.16 -0.72 -5.62
C PHE A 83 5.59 0.27 -6.70
N PRO A 84 5.52 -0.11 -7.99
CA PRO A 84 5.71 0.83 -9.09
C PRO A 84 4.44 1.65 -9.35
N THR A 85 4.56 2.88 -9.84
CA THR A 85 3.42 3.64 -10.36
C THR A 85 3.08 3.17 -11.77
N TRP A 86 1.90 2.60 -11.96
CA TRP A 86 1.36 2.19 -13.27
C TRP A 86 0.13 3.02 -13.62
N CYS A 87 0.06 3.54 -14.84
CA CYS A 87 -1.05 4.38 -15.29
C CYS A 87 -1.38 5.52 -14.31
N PHE A 88 -0.35 6.15 -13.73
CA PHE A 88 -0.45 7.21 -12.71
C PHE A 88 -1.10 6.79 -11.38
N GLY A 89 -1.18 5.49 -11.09
CA GLY A 89 -1.76 4.98 -9.86
C GLY A 89 -1.07 3.71 -9.36
N LEU A 90 -1.79 3.02 -8.47
CA LEU A 90 -1.38 1.76 -7.88
C LEU A 90 -1.46 0.63 -8.93
N PRO A 91 -0.61 -0.40 -8.86
CA PRO A 91 -0.84 -1.66 -9.56
C PRO A 91 -2.23 -2.20 -9.23
N ALA A 92 -2.90 -2.83 -10.21
CA ALA A 92 -4.25 -3.36 -10.04
C ALA A 92 -4.34 -4.33 -8.84
N ILE A 93 -3.28 -5.13 -8.62
CA ILE A 93 -3.23 -6.07 -7.50
C ILE A 93 -3.29 -5.36 -6.14
N LEU A 94 -2.57 -4.24 -6.01
CA LEU A 94 -2.53 -3.41 -4.81
C LEU A 94 -3.83 -2.64 -4.62
N LYS A 95 -4.42 -2.13 -5.71
CA LYS A 95 -5.73 -1.48 -5.64
C LYS A 95 -6.82 -2.46 -5.19
N GLY A 96 -6.78 -3.70 -5.67
CA GLY A 96 -7.67 -4.77 -5.23
C GLY A 96 -7.50 -5.13 -3.76
N PHE A 97 -6.26 -5.10 -3.25
CA PHE A 97 -6.01 -5.26 -1.81
C PHE A 97 -6.75 -4.20 -1.00
N PHE A 98 -6.66 -2.92 -1.41
CA PHE A 98 -7.41 -1.87 -0.73
C PHE A 98 -8.92 -2.05 -0.83
N ASP A 99 -9.44 -2.41 -2.00
CA ASP A 99 -10.89 -2.56 -2.20
C ASP A 99 -11.50 -3.71 -1.38
N ARG A 100 -10.74 -4.80 -1.18
CA ARG A 100 -11.21 -6.00 -0.49
C ARG A 100 -10.91 -5.97 1.02
N VAL A 101 -9.80 -5.37 1.44
CA VAL A 101 -9.33 -5.44 2.86
C VAL A 101 -9.72 -4.19 3.66
N LEU A 102 -9.76 -3.00 3.04
CA LEU A 102 -10.13 -1.76 3.75
C LEU A 102 -11.64 -1.57 3.71
N VAL A 103 -12.35 -2.44 4.43
CA VAL A 103 -13.82 -2.50 4.49
C VAL A 103 -14.36 -1.95 5.83
N PRO A 104 -15.68 -1.67 5.91
CA PRO A 104 -16.34 -1.34 7.17
C PRO A 104 -16.04 -2.34 8.28
N GLY A 105 -15.78 -1.85 9.50
CA GLY A 105 -15.38 -2.69 10.63
C GLY A 105 -13.89 -3.06 10.66
N VAL A 106 -13.15 -2.77 9.59
CA VAL A 106 -11.68 -2.90 9.55
C VAL A 106 -11.03 -1.53 9.45
N ALA A 107 -11.20 -0.84 8.32
CA ALA A 107 -10.51 0.42 8.05
C ALA A 107 -11.26 1.65 8.58
N PHE A 108 -12.58 1.55 8.66
CA PHE A 108 -13.46 2.64 9.09
C PHE A 108 -14.77 2.08 9.65
N ASP A 109 -15.37 2.84 10.56
CA ASP A 109 -16.73 2.62 11.05
C ASP A 109 -17.68 3.61 10.37
N ILE A 110 -18.69 3.06 9.70
CA ILE A 110 -19.72 3.80 8.96
C ILE A 110 -21.12 3.61 9.56
N THR A 111 -21.23 3.12 10.80
CA THR A 111 -22.50 2.91 11.49
C THR A 111 -23.32 4.21 11.58
N ASN A 112 -22.64 5.36 11.69
CA ASN A 112 -23.23 6.67 11.48
C ASN A 112 -22.70 7.29 10.17
N PRO A 113 -23.49 7.37 9.10
CA PRO A 113 -23.08 7.97 7.82
C PRO A 113 -22.65 9.44 7.92
N ALA A 114 -23.17 10.18 8.91
CA ALA A 114 -22.79 11.57 9.14
C ALA A 114 -21.44 11.71 9.89
N LYS A 115 -20.92 10.62 10.47
CA LYS A 115 -19.68 10.61 11.25
C LYS A 115 -18.91 9.31 11.07
N VAL A 116 -18.20 9.22 9.95
CA VAL A 116 -17.25 8.13 9.69
C VAL A 116 -16.07 8.22 10.67
N ARG A 117 -15.73 7.11 11.33
CA ARG A 117 -14.59 7.04 12.26
C ARG A 117 -13.48 6.15 11.69
N PRO A 118 -12.19 6.47 11.91
CA PRO A 118 -11.09 5.59 11.50
C PRO A 118 -11.08 4.30 12.34
N GLY A 119 -10.83 3.17 11.69
CA GLY A 119 -10.74 1.85 12.33
C GLY A 119 -9.31 1.35 12.58
N LEU A 120 -8.31 1.91 11.90
CA LEU A 120 -6.89 1.52 12.02
C LEU A 120 -6.10 2.50 12.90
N THR A 121 -6.65 2.89 14.05
CA THR A 121 -6.03 3.89 14.95
C THR A 121 -4.75 3.41 15.63
N HIS A 122 -4.46 2.11 15.57
CA HIS A 122 -3.24 1.49 16.08
C HIS A 122 -2.06 1.61 15.11
N LEU A 123 -2.30 1.97 13.84
CA LEU A 123 -1.22 2.27 12.89
C LEU A 123 -0.58 3.61 13.25
N ARG A 124 0.69 3.56 13.66
CA ARG A 124 1.50 4.73 14.03
C ARG A 124 2.19 5.36 12.81
N HIS A 125 2.53 4.53 11.83
CA HIS A 125 3.24 4.97 10.62
C HIS A 125 2.62 4.35 9.38
N ILE A 126 2.49 5.17 8.33
CA ILE A 126 2.12 4.72 6.99
C ILE A 126 3.11 5.34 6.01
N ALA A 127 3.82 4.51 5.24
CA ALA A 127 4.80 4.95 4.27
C ALA A 127 4.55 4.27 2.92
N ALA A 128 4.72 5.02 1.82
CA ALA A 128 4.62 4.49 0.47
C ALA A 128 5.89 4.84 -0.31
N ILE A 129 6.46 3.83 -0.97
CA ILE A 129 7.67 3.92 -1.76
C ILE A 129 7.33 3.47 -3.17
N SER A 130 7.20 4.46 -4.05
CA SER A 130 6.98 4.26 -5.48
C SER A 130 7.88 5.18 -6.30
N PRO A 131 9.13 4.77 -6.56
CA PRO A 131 10.03 5.51 -7.43
C PRO A 131 9.45 5.56 -8.86
N PRO A 132 9.45 6.74 -9.51
CA PRO A 132 9.02 6.85 -10.90
C PRO A 132 9.94 6.02 -11.80
N SER A 133 9.36 5.40 -12.84
CA SER A 133 10.09 4.59 -13.82
C SER A 133 11.11 5.38 -14.66
N SER A 134 11.15 6.71 -14.57
CA SER A 134 12.06 7.57 -15.33
C SER A 134 12.83 8.53 -14.41
N PRO A 135 14.18 8.58 -14.49
CA PRO A 135 15.01 9.49 -13.67
C PRO A 135 14.75 10.99 -13.92
N THR A 136 14.15 11.31 -15.07
CA THR A 136 13.97 12.64 -15.66
C THR A 136 12.55 13.18 -15.58
N ALA A 137 11.67 12.63 -14.74
CA ALA A 137 10.40 13.28 -14.42
C ALA A 137 10.67 14.56 -13.60
N ALA A 138 11.09 15.62 -14.29
CA ALA A 138 11.14 16.98 -13.80
C ALA A 138 9.73 17.41 -13.36
N PRO A 139 9.61 18.39 -12.44
CA PRO A 139 8.34 19.03 -12.14
C PRO A 139 7.86 19.79 -13.40
N GLY A 140 7.19 19.09 -14.31
CA GLY A 140 6.67 19.63 -15.57
C GLY A 140 7.29 19.00 -16.82
N GLY A 141 6.88 17.78 -17.18
CA GLY A 141 7.20 17.27 -18.53
C GLY A 141 6.81 15.83 -18.81
N TRP A 142 5.61 15.65 -19.39
CA TRP A 142 5.34 14.70 -20.48
C TRP A 142 4.31 15.37 -21.40
N PRO A 143 4.61 15.65 -22.69
CA PRO A 143 3.62 16.18 -23.61
C PRO A 143 2.83 15.02 -24.23
N GLY A 144 1.50 15.04 -24.11
CA GLY A 144 0.64 14.05 -24.76
C GLY A 144 -0.81 14.03 -24.25
N PRO A 145 -1.74 13.40 -24.99
CA PRO A 145 -3.20 13.61 -24.96
C PRO A 145 -3.95 13.24 -23.65
N TRP A 146 -3.23 12.97 -22.56
CA TRP A 146 -3.77 12.55 -21.27
C TRP A 146 -3.98 13.70 -20.27
N ALA A 147 -3.86 14.96 -20.71
CA ALA A 147 -4.02 16.15 -19.87
C ALA A 147 -5.45 16.39 -19.32
N ILE A 148 -6.44 15.59 -19.74
CA ILE A 148 -7.88 15.83 -19.45
C ILE A 148 -8.29 15.40 -18.02
N LEU A 149 -7.49 14.63 -17.29
CA LEU A 149 -7.88 14.03 -16.00
C LEU A 149 -7.17 14.62 -14.76
N ARG A 150 -6.84 15.92 -14.76
CA ARG A 150 -6.39 16.59 -13.52
C ARG A 150 -7.55 17.21 -12.76
N ALA A 151 -8.21 16.39 -11.95
CA ALA A 151 -8.83 16.88 -10.72
C ALA A 151 -7.75 16.91 -9.62
N LYS A 152 -7.64 18.04 -8.92
CA LYS A 152 -6.62 18.39 -7.93
C LYS A 152 -6.39 17.28 -6.88
N SER A 153 -5.19 16.72 -6.82
CA SER A 153 -4.70 15.97 -5.67
C SER A 153 -3.35 16.55 -5.24
N SER A 154 -3.27 16.95 -3.96
CA SER A 154 -2.16 17.68 -3.34
C SER A 154 -0.81 16.94 -3.41
N PRO A 155 0.31 17.68 -3.41
CA PRO A 155 1.66 17.13 -3.43
C PRO A 155 2.07 16.66 -2.03
N ALA A 156 1.49 15.56 -1.56
CA ALA A 156 1.96 14.90 -0.34
C ALA A 156 2.93 13.78 -0.72
N ILE A 157 4.23 14.06 -0.50
CA ILE A 157 5.33 13.10 -0.38
C ILE A 157 5.70 12.37 -1.70
N TYR A 158 6.28 13.13 -2.64
CA TYR A 158 7.15 12.56 -3.67
C TYR A 158 8.60 12.87 -3.31
N ALA A 159 9.22 12.03 -2.47
CA ALA A 159 10.65 12.14 -2.19
C ALA A 159 11.46 11.49 -3.31
N ARG A 160 12.23 12.32 -4.03
CA ARG A 160 13.17 11.88 -5.06
C ARG A 160 14.37 11.21 -4.37
N CYS A 161 14.43 9.89 -4.38
CA CYS A 161 15.55 9.14 -3.81
C CYS A 161 15.95 7.98 -4.71
N ALA A 162 17.22 7.98 -5.14
CA ALA A 162 17.83 6.86 -5.82
C ALA A 162 18.21 5.77 -4.79
N GLY A 163 17.69 4.55 -4.97
CA GLY A 163 18.15 3.34 -4.26
C GLY A 163 18.23 3.46 -2.73
N ALA A 164 19.41 3.20 -2.16
CA ALA A 164 19.68 3.07 -0.72
C ALA A 164 19.16 4.22 0.15
N ALA A 165 19.07 5.43 -0.42
CA ALA A 165 18.50 6.59 0.26
C ALA A 165 17.02 6.38 0.63
N CYS A 166 16.25 5.69 -0.23
CA CYS A 166 14.83 5.45 -0.03
C CYS A 166 14.57 4.46 1.11
N ALA A 167 15.27 3.32 1.15
CA ALA A 167 15.19 2.39 2.28
C ALA A 167 15.63 3.02 3.61
N SER A 168 16.67 3.88 3.58
CA SER A 168 17.11 4.63 4.78
C SER A 168 16.09 5.68 5.23
N ALA A 169 15.37 6.29 4.29
CA ALA A 169 14.34 7.29 4.56
C ALA A 169 13.08 6.63 5.11
N THR A 170 12.68 5.47 4.57
CA THR A 170 11.60 4.66 5.11
C THR A 170 11.91 4.19 6.53
N THR A 171 13.13 3.69 6.77
CA THR A 171 13.56 3.29 8.11
C THR A 171 13.50 4.48 9.05
N ARG A 172 14.08 5.64 8.69
CA ARG A 172 14.01 6.88 9.50
C ARG A 172 12.60 7.43 9.71
N ALA A 173 11.66 7.16 8.82
CA ALA A 173 10.27 7.59 8.97
C ALA A 173 9.46 6.68 9.91
N ILE A 174 9.99 5.49 10.23
CA ILE A 174 9.31 4.44 11.00
C ILE A 174 10.05 4.14 12.33
N THR A 175 11.33 4.51 12.46
CA THR A 175 12.08 4.54 13.73
C THR A 175 11.93 5.87 14.44
#